data_AF-A0A352Y433-F1
#
_entry.id   AF-A0A352Y433-F1
#
_cell.length_a   1.000
_cell.length_b   1.000
_cell.length_c   1.000
_cell.angle_alpha   90.00
_cell.angle_beta   90.00
_cell.angle_gamma   90.00
#
_symmetry.space_group_name_H-M   'P 1'
#
loop_
_entity.id
_entity.type
_entity.pdbx_description
1 polymer ?
#
loop_
_entity_poly.entity_id
_entity_poly.type
_entity_poly.pdbx_seq_one_letter_code
_entity_poly.pdbx_strand_id
1 'polypeptide(L)'
;LDRVYVTTDFATQTALRYLAEQMQTPTTLFDASRCLVLPNPADGPAVLLVGPYDGLTNALLNQFATATLVDQPARLGGPPFRLYVVAPVVQTSSQKMFTGNLQLLNRQAQHLDYNSSSWLVTQWSLLHAEQPSLRTTYSYALTTMLTGGQSRQSVCTFSAIRAGDQLLAAFNLPKGGETSAMVALKAQSFTTVPNNPFYGPFHLETDRDHNTAKVTLQTVDGGDTITFPGS
;
A
#
# COMPACT_ATOMS: atom_id res chain seq x y z
N LEU A 1 4.52 2.56 -21.50
CA LEU A 1 3.48 2.61 -20.45
C LEU A 1 3.34 1.18 -19.97
N ASP A 2 4.23 0.80 -19.04
CA ASP A 2 4.68 -0.61 -18.93
C ASP A 2 4.16 -1.30 -17.67
N ARG A 3 3.30 -0.61 -16.91
CA ARG A 3 2.83 -1.05 -15.60
C ARG A 3 1.38 -0.64 -15.39
N VAL A 4 0.64 -1.54 -14.75
CA VAL A 4 -0.74 -1.31 -14.32
C VAL A 4 -0.81 -1.53 -12.81
N TYR A 5 -1.41 -0.58 -12.11
CA TYR A 5 -1.81 -0.73 -10.72
C TYR A 5 -3.32 -0.83 -10.65
N VAL A 6 -3.86 -1.66 -9.77
CA VAL A 6 -5.31 -1.78 -9.61
C VAL A 6 -5.63 -1.83 -8.13
N THR A 7 -6.58 -0.99 -7.71
CA THR A 7 -7.10 -1.07 -6.35
C THR A 7 -7.98 -2.30 -6.18
N THR A 8 -7.91 -2.88 -5.00
CA THR A 8 -8.77 -3.99 -4.60
C THR A 8 -9.38 -3.70 -3.25
N ASP A 9 -10.55 -4.28 -3.03
CA ASP A 9 -11.23 -4.37 -1.75
C ASP A 9 -11.59 -5.84 -1.44
N PHE A 10 -12.17 -6.09 -0.28
CA PHE A 10 -12.58 -7.44 0.12
C PHE A 10 -13.49 -8.14 -0.92
N ALA A 11 -14.32 -7.38 -1.65
CA ALA A 11 -15.27 -7.94 -2.60
C ALA A 11 -14.64 -8.26 -3.97
N THR A 12 -13.60 -7.53 -4.36
CA THR A 12 -13.02 -7.58 -5.71
C THR A 12 -11.66 -8.28 -5.76
N GLN A 13 -10.97 -8.43 -4.63
CA GLN A 13 -9.60 -8.95 -4.55
C GLN A 13 -9.44 -10.30 -5.25
N THR A 14 -10.32 -11.28 -5.00
CA THR A 14 -10.19 -12.63 -5.58
C THR A 14 -10.31 -12.62 -7.09
N ALA A 15 -11.33 -11.95 -7.63
CA ALA A 15 -11.58 -11.90 -9.07
C ALA A 15 -10.48 -11.12 -9.80
N LEU A 16 -10.08 -9.97 -9.26
CA LEU A 16 -9.03 -9.15 -9.86
C LEU A 16 -7.66 -9.85 -9.80
N ARG A 17 -7.37 -10.61 -8.74
CA ARG A 17 -6.15 -11.44 -8.65
C ARG A 17 -6.08 -12.46 -9.76
N TYR A 18 -7.15 -13.21 -9.97
CA TYR A 18 -7.22 -14.18 -11.06
C TYR A 18 -7.04 -13.52 -12.44
N LEU A 19 -7.67 -12.37 -12.68
CA LEU A 19 -7.54 -11.64 -13.94
C LEU A 19 -6.12 -11.10 -14.14
N ALA A 20 -5.48 -10.57 -13.09
CA ALA A 20 -4.13 -10.02 -13.15
C ALA A 20 -3.09 -11.09 -13.52
N GLU A 21 -3.28 -12.35 -13.09
CA GLU A 21 -2.43 -13.49 -13.48
C GLU A 21 -2.47 -13.77 -15.00
N GLN A 22 -3.53 -13.33 -15.69
CA GLN A 22 -3.69 -13.54 -17.13
C GLN A 22 -3.27 -12.31 -17.97
N MET A 23 -2.84 -11.22 -17.34
CA MET A 23 -2.45 -10.01 -18.04
C MET A 23 -1.02 -10.11 -18.59
N GLN A 24 -0.83 -9.68 -19.84
CA GLN A 24 0.50 -9.57 -20.46
C GLN A 24 1.30 -8.39 -19.90
N THR A 25 0.61 -7.30 -19.56
CA THR A 25 1.23 -6.16 -18.89
C THR A 25 1.37 -6.47 -17.41
N PRO A 26 2.56 -6.25 -16.82
CA PRO A 26 2.75 -6.50 -15.41
C PRO A 26 1.81 -5.65 -14.53
N THR A 27 0.99 -6.33 -13.74
CA THR A 27 -0.06 -5.71 -12.92
C THR A 27 0.19 -5.91 -11.44
N THR A 28 0.15 -4.83 -10.66
CA THR A 28 0.21 -4.87 -9.19
C THR A 28 -1.16 -4.51 -8.63
N LEU A 29 -1.82 -5.47 -8.01
CA LEU A 29 -3.01 -5.25 -7.18
C LEU A 29 -2.60 -4.83 -5.78
N PHE A 30 -3.33 -3.89 -5.19
CA PHE A 30 -3.14 -3.50 -3.79
C PHE A 30 -4.46 -3.17 -3.07
N ASP A 31 -4.49 -3.33 -1.75
CA ASP A 31 -5.64 -2.95 -0.91
C ASP A 31 -5.68 -1.42 -0.74
N ALA A 32 -6.76 -0.81 -1.22
CA ALA A 32 -6.97 0.63 -1.21
C ALA A 32 -7.59 1.18 0.10
N SER A 33 -7.86 0.32 1.08
CA SER A 33 -8.51 0.71 2.33
C SER A 33 -7.73 1.74 3.12
N ARG A 34 -6.39 1.68 3.08
CA ARG A 34 -5.49 2.59 3.83
C ARG A 34 -4.19 2.94 3.12
N CYS A 35 -3.97 2.44 1.90
CA CYS A 35 -2.69 2.59 1.22
C CYS A 35 -2.86 2.93 -0.26
N LEU A 36 -1.86 3.60 -0.82
CA LEU A 36 -1.73 3.88 -2.25
C LEU A 36 -0.32 3.52 -2.70
N VAL A 37 -0.23 2.83 -3.85
CA VAL A 37 1.04 2.56 -4.53
C VAL A 37 1.15 3.44 -5.77
N LEU A 38 2.31 4.07 -5.95
CA LEU A 38 2.66 4.85 -7.12
C LEU A 38 3.94 4.27 -7.76
N PRO A 39 4.11 4.37 -9.08
CA PRO A 39 5.33 3.87 -9.71
C PRO A 39 6.56 4.63 -9.22
N ASN A 40 7.74 4.04 -9.37
CA ASN A 40 9.01 4.76 -9.24
C ASN A 40 9.04 5.96 -10.21
N PRO A 41 9.36 7.19 -9.76
CA PRO A 41 9.48 8.35 -10.64
C PRO A 41 10.45 8.14 -11.82
N ALA A 42 11.49 7.31 -11.65
CA ALA A 42 12.46 7.02 -12.71
C ALA A 42 11.90 6.14 -13.84
N ASP A 43 10.85 5.37 -13.56
CA ASP A 43 10.24 4.45 -14.53
C ASP A 43 9.12 5.11 -15.37
N GLY A 44 8.80 6.37 -15.07
CA GLY A 44 7.80 7.16 -15.77
C GLY A 44 6.35 6.86 -15.35
N PRO A 45 5.36 7.41 -16.09
CA PRO A 45 3.95 7.27 -15.75
C PRO A 45 3.43 5.83 -15.89
N ALA A 46 2.46 5.47 -15.05
CA ALA A 46 1.78 4.18 -15.09
C ALA A 46 0.26 4.34 -15.17
N VAL A 47 -0.44 3.27 -15.55
CA VAL A 47 -1.92 3.21 -15.44
C VAL A 47 -2.29 2.81 -14.02
N LEU A 48 -3.31 3.46 -13.46
CA LEU A 48 -3.95 3.07 -12.22
C LEU A 48 -5.46 2.94 -12.43
N LEU A 49 -6.00 1.74 -12.24
CA LEU A 49 -7.43 1.47 -12.23
C LEU A 49 -7.94 1.52 -10.80
N VAL A 50 -8.86 2.45 -10.52
CA VAL A 50 -9.42 2.70 -9.19
C VAL A 50 -10.87 2.24 -9.14
N GLY A 51 -11.21 1.50 -8.10
CA GLY A 51 -12.55 1.05 -7.76
C GLY A 51 -13.50 2.23 -7.46
N PRO A 52 -14.80 2.07 -7.75
CA PRO A 52 -15.77 3.16 -7.62
C PRO A 52 -15.91 3.74 -6.21
N TYR A 53 -15.60 2.95 -5.19
CA TYR A 53 -15.79 3.29 -3.78
C TYR A 53 -14.47 3.64 -3.06
N ASP A 54 -13.34 3.64 -3.76
CA ASP A 54 -12.01 3.89 -3.19
C ASP A 54 -11.74 5.39 -3.06
N GLY A 55 -12.62 6.10 -2.34
CA GLY A 55 -12.57 7.55 -2.25
C GLY A 55 -11.29 8.07 -1.56
N LEU A 56 -10.73 7.33 -0.60
CA LEU A 56 -9.43 7.67 0.00
C LEU A 56 -8.30 7.62 -1.02
N THR A 57 -8.29 6.63 -1.93
CA THR A 57 -7.30 6.55 -3.02
C THR A 57 -7.36 7.79 -3.89
N ASN A 58 -8.55 8.25 -4.25
CA ASN A 58 -8.72 9.46 -5.05
C ASN A 58 -8.21 10.72 -4.30
N ALA A 59 -8.47 10.82 -2.99
CA ALA A 59 -7.97 11.91 -2.17
C ALA A 59 -6.43 11.91 -2.07
N LEU A 60 -5.82 10.73 -1.90
CA LEU A 60 -4.36 10.54 -1.91
C LEU A 60 -3.76 10.92 -3.27
N LEU A 61 -4.37 10.49 -4.38
CA LEU A 61 -3.90 10.83 -5.73
C LEU A 61 -3.89 12.33 -5.96
N ASN A 62 -4.93 13.04 -5.54
CA ASN A 62 -5.04 14.49 -5.71
C ASN A 62 -3.95 15.27 -4.96
N GLN A 63 -3.46 14.77 -3.83
CA GLN A 63 -2.48 15.46 -3.01
C GLN A 63 -1.03 15.03 -3.30
N PHE A 64 -0.80 13.77 -3.67
CA PHE A 64 0.55 13.18 -3.70
C PHE A 64 1.02 12.73 -5.08
N ALA A 65 0.17 12.79 -6.11
CA ALA A 65 0.52 12.41 -7.46
C ALA A 65 0.02 13.44 -8.48
N THR A 66 0.62 13.42 -9.67
CA THR A 66 -0.02 13.96 -10.86
C THR A 66 -0.86 12.85 -11.47
N ALA A 67 -2.19 12.95 -11.35
CA ALA A 67 -3.12 11.96 -11.86
C ALA A 67 -4.05 12.58 -12.91
N THR A 68 -4.07 12.00 -14.10
CA THR A 68 -4.99 12.40 -15.18
C THR A 68 -6.02 11.30 -15.39
N LEU A 69 -7.29 11.62 -15.15
CA LEU A 69 -8.38 10.70 -15.47
C LEU A 69 -8.49 10.59 -17.00
N VAL A 70 -8.31 9.38 -17.52
CA VAL A 70 -8.35 9.12 -18.97
C VAL A 70 -9.62 8.42 -19.41
N ASP A 71 -10.24 7.63 -18.52
CA ASP A 71 -11.49 6.93 -18.82
C ASP A 71 -12.26 6.56 -17.55
N GLN A 72 -13.54 6.21 -17.71
CA GLN A 72 -14.40 5.69 -16.66
C GLN A 72 -15.09 4.38 -17.11
N PRO A 73 -14.36 3.25 -17.12
CA PRO A 73 -14.90 1.98 -17.58
C PRO A 73 -16.18 1.59 -16.84
N ALA A 74 -17.21 1.23 -17.60
CA ALA A 74 -18.51 0.87 -17.05
C ALA A 74 -18.43 -0.38 -16.19
N ARG A 75 -19.14 -0.37 -15.05
CA ARG A 75 -19.33 -1.52 -14.17
C ARG A 75 -20.80 -1.90 -14.17
N LEU A 76 -21.10 -3.17 -14.45
CA LEU A 76 -22.48 -3.65 -14.44
C LEU A 76 -23.11 -3.47 -13.05
N GLY A 77 -24.22 -2.75 -12.97
CA GLY A 77 -25.00 -2.58 -11.74
C GLY A 77 -24.42 -1.63 -10.69
N GLY A 78 -23.50 -0.72 -11.05
CA GLY A 78 -22.97 0.26 -10.09
C GLY A 78 -22.20 1.41 -10.73
N PRO A 79 -21.59 2.28 -9.91
CA PRO A 79 -20.74 3.37 -10.42
C PRO A 79 -19.53 2.80 -11.18
N PRO A 80 -19.03 3.53 -12.20
CA PRO A 80 -17.92 3.08 -13.03
C PRO A 80 -16.60 3.07 -12.26
N PHE A 81 -15.64 2.33 -12.80
CA PHE A 81 -14.24 2.47 -12.39
C PHE A 81 -13.69 3.82 -12.85
N ARG A 82 -12.52 4.18 -12.34
CA ARG A 82 -11.77 5.34 -12.82
C ARG A 82 -10.39 4.90 -13.28
N LEU A 83 -10.07 5.18 -14.53
CA LEU A 83 -8.77 4.87 -15.12
C LEU A 83 -7.92 6.14 -15.14
N TYR A 84 -6.82 6.12 -14.41
CA TYR A 84 -5.87 7.22 -14.35
C TYR A 84 -4.56 6.87 -15.04
N VAL A 85 -3.92 7.87 -15.63
CA VAL A 85 -2.47 7.87 -15.83
C VAL A 85 -1.86 8.64 -14.65
N VAL A 86 -0.96 8.00 -13.92
CA VAL A 86 -0.37 8.56 -12.71
C VAL A 86 1.14 8.69 -12.86
N ALA A 87 1.66 9.82 -12.39
CA ALA A 87 3.09 10.03 -12.18
C ALA A 87 3.29 10.52 -10.73
N PRO A 88 4.19 9.90 -9.96
CA PRO A 88 4.52 10.35 -8.61
C PRO A 88 5.18 11.72 -8.64
N VAL A 89 5.00 12.50 -7.58
CA VAL A 89 5.83 13.68 -7.36
C VAL A 89 7.21 13.22 -6.88
N VAL A 90 8.28 13.74 -7.49
CA VAL A 90 9.65 13.45 -7.07
C VAL A 90 9.87 14.00 -5.67
N GLN A 91 10.34 13.16 -4.75
CA GLN A 91 10.57 13.51 -3.34
C GLN A 91 12.01 13.28 -2.94
N THR A 92 12.46 14.02 -1.93
CA THR A 92 13.83 13.93 -1.42
C THR A 92 13.95 12.84 -0.37
N SER A 93 14.57 11.72 -0.73
CA SER A 93 14.77 10.59 0.19
C SER A 93 15.42 11.01 1.52
N SER A 94 14.88 10.52 2.62
CA SER A 94 15.49 10.60 3.95
C SER A 94 16.56 9.51 4.12
N GLN A 95 17.46 9.72 5.08
CA GLN A 95 18.37 8.66 5.56
C GLN A 95 17.65 7.63 6.44
N LYS A 96 16.41 7.90 6.86
CA LYS A 96 15.61 7.01 7.69
C LYS A 96 15.02 5.89 6.86
N MET A 97 15.39 4.65 7.18
CA MET A 97 14.94 3.47 6.46
C MET A 97 14.85 2.24 7.37
N PHE A 98 13.94 1.35 7.00
CA PHE A 98 13.92 -0.04 7.42
C PHE A 98 14.75 -0.86 6.43
N THR A 99 15.84 -1.44 6.92
CA THR A 99 16.88 -2.06 6.10
C THR A 99 16.30 -3.07 5.11
N GLY A 100 16.58 -2.89 3.82
CA GLY A 100 16.14 -3.78 2.75
C GLY A 100 14.64 -3.78 2.44
N ASN A 101 13.84 -2.92 3.08
CA ASN A 101 12.39 -2.94 2.93
C ASN A 101 11.80 -1.58 2.52
N LEU A 102 11.96 -0.56 3.36
CA LEU A 102 11.27 0.73 3.18
C LEU A 102 12.22 1.89 3.47
N GLN A 103 12.28 2.87 2.59
CA GLN A 103 12.99 4.14 2.82
C GLN A 103 11.99 5.29 2.91
N LEU A 104 12.09 6.14 3.94
CA LEU A 104 11.20 7.29 4.08
C LEU A 104 11.51 8.34 3.00
N LEU A 105 10.51 8.76 2.22
CA LEU A 105 10.67 9.72 1.12
C LEU A 105 10.40 11.17 1.52
N ASN A 106 9.51 11.40 2.48
CA ASN A 106 9.26 12.73 3.01
C ASN A 106 9.77 12.82 4.44
N ARG A 107 10.51 13.88 4.77
CA ARG A 107 11.07 14.07 6.13
C ARG A 107 9.99 14.30 7.19
N GLN A 108 8.77 14.63 6.78
CA GLN A 108 7.62 14.79 7.65
C GLN A 108 6.44 13.96 7.16
N ALA A 109 5.61 13.50 8.10
CA ALA A 109 4.29 12.99 7.77
C ALA A 109 3.42 14.14 7.24
N GLN A 110 2.40 13.83 6.45
CA GLN A 110 1.51 14.84 5.86
C GLN A 110 0.07 14.61 6.27
N HIS A 111 -0.64 15.70 6.51
CA HIS A 111 -2.06 15.68 6.84
C HIS A 111 -2.92 15.61 5.57
N LEU A 112 -3.98 14.81 5.64
CA LEU A 112 -5.02 14.70 4.63
C LEU A 112 -6.39 14.71 5.32
N ASP A 113 -7.24 15.65 4.93
CA ASP A 113 -8.65 15.64 5.33
C ASP A 113 -9.50 14.99 4.26
N TYR A 114 -10.23 13.94 4.64
CA TYR A 114 -11.11 13.20 3.75
C TYR A 114 -12.34 12.68 4.48
N ASN A 115 -13.52 12.95 3.92
CA ASN A 115 -14.82 12.49 4.44
C ASN A 115 -15.03 12.80 5.93
N SER A 116 -14.78 14.06 6.33
CA SER A 116 -14.89 14.53 7.72
C SER A 116 -14.01 13.78 8.74
N SER A 117 -12.97 13.11 8.24
CA SER A 117 -11.94 12.44 9.02
C SER A 117 -10.57 12.99 8.63
N SER A 118 -9.70 13.12 9.62
CA SER A 118 -8.32 13.52 9.40
C SER A 118 -7.42 12.30 9.33
N TRP A 119 -6.43 12.34 8.45
CA TRP A 119 -5.51 11.25 8.19
C TRP A 119 -4.08 11.74 8.22
N LEU A 120 -3.22 10.95 8.86
CA LEU A 120 -1.78 11.09 8.76
C LEU A 120 -1.27 10.20 7.64
N VAL A 121 -0.53 10.75 6.68
CA VAL A 121 0.01 10.02 5.54
C VAL A 121 1.53 10.01 5.62
N THR A 122 2.11 8.82 5.45
CA THR A 122 3.56 8.62 5.41
C THR A 122 3.94 8.06 4.05
N GLN A 123 5.09 8.48 3.53
CA GLN A 123 5.52 8.16 2.17
C GLN A 123 6.84 7.41 2.18
N TRP A 124 6.88 6.28 1.49
CA TRP A 124 8.00 5.34 1.52
C TRP A 124 8.38 4.93 0.10
N SER A 125 9.65 4.63 -0.13
CA SER A 125 10.11 3.89 -1.29
C SER A 125 10.31 2.43 -0.91
N LEU A 126 9.82 1.52 -1.74
CA LEU A 126 10.01 0.08 -1.60
C LEU A 126 11.44 -0.28 -2.05
N LEU A 127 12.21 -0.93 -1.20
CA LEU A 127 13.64 -1.19 -1.45
C LEU A 127 13.93 -2.58 -2.05
N HIS A 128 12.94 -3.46 -2.05
CA HIS A 128 13.05 -4.78 -2.67
C HIS A 128 11.90 -5.01 -3.64
N ALA A 129 11.97 -6.13 -4.36
CA ALA A 129 10.93 -6.59 -5.26
C ALA A 129 10.46 -7.99 -4.85
N GLU A 130 9.17 -8.24 -5.03
CA GLU A 130 8.52 -9.53 -4.88
C GLU A 130 7.69 -9.79 -6.13
N GLN A 131 7.87 -10.96 -6.74
CA GLN A 131 7.14 -11.32 -7.95
C GLN A 131 5.73 -11.80 -7.61
N PRO A 132 4.75 -11.62 -8.52
CA PRO A 132 3.45 -12.25 -8.37
C PRO A 132 3.60 -13.77 -8.18
N SER A 133 2.88 -14.32 -7.20
CA SER A 133 2.80 -15.75 -6.94
C SER A 133 1.35 -16.16 -6.72
N LEU A 134 1.03 -17.40 -7.10
CA LEU A 134 -0.33 -17.93 -7.08
C LEU A 134 -0.95 -17.72 -5.70
N ARG A 135 -2.10 -17.02 -5.68
CA ARG A 135 -2.87 -16.73 -4.46
C ARG A 135 -2.05 -16.18 -3.29
N THR A 136 -0.91 -15.55 -3.56
CA THR A 136 0.01 -15.02 -2.56
C THR A 136 -0.11 -13.51 -2.49
N THR A 137 -0.05 -12.94 -1.29
CA THR A 137 0.05 -11.49 -1.10
C THR A 137 1.13 -11.13 -0.10
N TYR A 138 1.75 -9.98 -0.33
CA TYR A 138 2.82 -9.42 0.50
C TYR A 138 2.25 -8.22 1.26
N SER A 139 2.52 -8.13 2.55
CA SER A 139 1.92 -7.10 3.40
C SER A 139 2.94 -6.41 4.28
N TYR A 140 2.77 -5.10 4.43
CA TYR A 140 3.39 -4.30 5.48
C TYR A 140 2.33 -3.84 6.48
N ALA A 141 2.52 -4.17 7.74
CA ALA A 141 1.78 -3.58 8.85
C ALA A 141 2.61 -2.46 9.47
N LEU A 142 2.28 -1.22 9.13
CA LEU A 142 2.88 -0.03 9.71
C LEU A 142 2.06 0.39 10.92
N THR A 143 2.71 0.68 12.04
CA THR A 143 2.07 1.11 13.27
C THR A 143 2.68 2.43 13.72
N THR A 144 1.84 3.46 13.82
CA THR A 144 2.22 4.76 14.36
C THR A 144 1.71 4.95 15.78
N MET A 145 2.50 5.61 16.63
CA MET A 145 2.07 6.07 17.95
C MET A 145 1.60 7.52 17.85
N LEU A 146 0.35 7.76 18.27
CA LEU A 146 -0.26 9.09 18.33
C LEU A 146 -0.08 9.71 19.73
N THR A 147 -0.37 11.00 19.82
CA THR A 147 -0.50 11.72 21.09
C THR A 147 -1.49 11.02 22.01
N GLY A 148 -1.17 10.94 23.30
CA GLY A 148 -1.98 10.21 24.28
C GLY A 148 -1.75 8.69 24.32
N GLY A 149 -0.71 8.18 23.65
CA GLY A 149 -0.29 6.78 23.73
C GLY A 149 -1.16 5.80 22.93
N GLN A 150 -2.10 6.31 22.11
CA GLN A 150 -2.87 5.47 21.22
C GLN A 150 -2.04 5.07 20.00
N SER A 151 -2.07 3.80 19.64
CA SER A 151 -1.49 3.34 18.38
C SER A 151 -2.55 3.26 17.27
N ARG A 152 -2.11 3.52 16.04
CA ARG A 152 -2.89 3.28 14.82
C ARG A 152 -2.06 2.45 13.88
N GLN A 153 -2.70 1.44 13.29
CA GLN A 153 -2.07 0.55 12.32
C GLN A 153 -2.68 0.78 10.94
N SER A 154 -1.82 0.75 9.92
CA SER A 154 -2.19 0.67 8.52
C SER A 154 -1.55 -0.58 7.93
N VAL A 155 -2.36 -1.42 7.30
CA VAL A 155 -1.88 -2.64 6.64
C VAL A 155 -2.00 -2.41 5.14
N CYS A 156 -0.86 -2.42 4.47
CA CYS A 156 -0.77 -2.30 3.02
C CYS A 156 -0.47 -3.68 2.45
N THR A 157 -1.34 -4.17 1.58
CA THR A 157 -1.25 -5.51 1.00
C THR A 157 -1.16 -5.41 -0.50
N PHE A 158 -0.26 -6.20 -1.11
CA PHE A 158 0.04 -6.19 -2.53
C PHE A 158 0.10 -7.61 -3.08
N SER A 159 -0.20 -7.78 -4.36
CA SER A 159 0.05 -9.03 -5.10
C SER A 159 1.49 -9.17 -5.58
N ALA A 160 2.21 -8.05 -5.70
CA ALA A 160 3.61 -7.97 -6.07
C ALA A 160 4.22 -6.69 -5.51
N ILE A 161 5.54 -6.68 -5.30
CA ILE A 161 6.30 -5.51 -4.86
C ILE A 161 7.34 -5.20 -5.94
N ARG A 162 7.54 -3.92 -6.26
CA ARG A 162 8.65 -3.51 -7.13
C ARG A 162 9.56 -2.55 -6.39
N ALA A 163 10.85 -2.76 -6.56
CA ALA A 163 11.84 -1.85 -6.01
C ALA A 163 11.72 -0.47 -6.67
N GLY A 164 11.79 0.57 -5.86
CA GLY A 164 11.68 1.97 -6.25
C GLY A 164 10.26 2.53 -6.25
N ASP A 165 9.22 1.69 -6.31
CA ASP A 165 7.83 2.16 -6.23
C ASP A 165 7.57 2.87 -4.89
N GLN A 166 6.66 3.84 -4.90
CA GLN A 166 6.29 4.60 -3.71
C GLN A 166 5.07 3.98 -3.03
N LEU A 167 5.14 3.84 -1.72
CA LEU A 167 4.06 3.42 -0.85
C LEU A 167 3.63 4.58 0.03
N LEU A 168 2.37 4.98 -0.10
CA LEU A 168 1.70 5.90 0.81
C LEU A 168 0.86 5.09 1.80
N ALA A 169 1.17 5.20 3.08
CA ALA A 169 0.40 4.58 4.15
C ALA A 169 -0.35 5.66 4.95
N ALA A 170 -1.68 5.55 4.99
CA ALA A 170 -2.56 6.48 5.68
C ALA A 170 -3.05 5.90 7.02
N PHE A 171 -3.10 6.74 8.05
CA PHE A 171 -3.52 6.41 9.40
C PHE A 171 -4.65 7.36 9.81
N ASN A 172 -5.82 6.80 10.14
CA ASN A 172 -6.96 7.60 10.60
C ASN A 172 -6.67 8.20 11.98
N LEU A 173 -6.81 9.52 12.10
CA LEU A 173 -6.67 10.28 13.33
C LEU A 173 -8.02 10.40 14.06
N PRO A 174 -8.04 10.35 15.41
CA PRO A 174 -9.24 10.64 16.17
C PRO A 174 -9.79 12.04 15.81
N LYS A 175 -11.12 12.21 15.86
CA LYS A 175 -11.74 13.52 15.62
C LYS A 175 -11.21 14.56 16.62
N GLY A 176 -10.65 15.66 16.11
CA GLY A 176 -10.02 16.71 16.93
C GLY A 176 -8.62 16.33 17.46
N GLY A 177 -8.06 15.19 17.04
CA GLY A 177 -6.71 14.78 17.39
C GLY A 177 -5.70 15.50 16.52
N GLU A 178 -4.86 16.33 17.13
CA GLU A 178 -3.68 16.88 16.47
C GLU A 178 -2.64 15.78 16.25
N THR A 179 -1.99 15.85 15.10
CA THR A 179 -0.79 15.09 14.79
C THR A 179 0.28 15.40 15.84
N SER A 180 0.94 14.36 16.37
CA SER A 180 2.05 14.60 17.28
C SER A 180 3.17 15.32 16.53
N ALA A 181 3.80 16.31 17.18
CA ALA A 181 4.98 16.98 16.65
C ALA A 181 6.08 15.98 16.22
N MET A 182 6.12 14.79 16.84
CA MET A 182 6.97 13.70 16.44
C MET A 182 6.16 12.40 16.28
N VAL A 183 6.22 11.82 15.09
CA VAL A 183 5.62 10.54 14.72
C VAL A 183 6.65 9.45 14.94
N ALA A 184 6.31 8.43 15.73
CA ALA A 184 7.12 7.22 15.90
C ALA A 184 6.43 6.06 15.18
N LEU A 185 7.12 5.42 14.24
CA LEU A 185 6.59 4.39 13.37
C LEU A 185 7.38 3.09 13.48
N LYS A 186 6.66 1.99 13.68
CA LYS A 186 7.17 0.63 13.57
C LYS A 186 6.60 -0.05 12.33
N ALA A 187 7.31 -1.01 11.77
CA ALA A 187 6.83 -1.76 10.63
C ALA A 187 7.08 -3.26 10.81
N GLN A 188 6.14 -4.06 10.32
CA GLN A 188 6.28 -5.51 10.22
C GLN A 188 5.93 -5.95 8.81
N SER A 189 6.62 -6.96 8.29
CA SER A 189 6.24 -7.62 7.04
C SER A 189 5.70 -9.02 7.31
N PHE A 190 4.79 -9.47 6.45
CA PHE A 190 4.34 -10.85 6.41
C PHE A 190 3.75 -11.16 5.03
N THR A 191 3.62 -12.45 4.74
CA THR A 191 3.05 -12.94 3.49
C THR A 191 1.79 -13.74 3.83
N THR A 192 0.77 -13.62 3.00
CA THR A 192 -0.39 -14.49 3.04
C THR A 192 -0.28 -15.47 1.89
N VAL A 193 -0.35 -16.77 2.17
CA VAL A 193 -0.22 -17.84 1.17
C VAL A 193 -1.36 -18.86 1.33
N PRO A 194 -1.68 -19.66 0.29
CA PRO A 194 -2.66 -20.74 0.39
C PRO A 194 -2.30 -21.77 1.45
N ASN A 195 -3.27 -22.17 2.25
CA ASN A 195 -3.13 -23.28 3.17
C ASN A 195 -3.48 -24.59 2.45
N ASN A 196 -2.44 -25.32 2.04
CA ASN A 196 -2.57 -26.62 1.39
C ASN A 196 -2.06 -27.71 2.35
N PRO A 197 -2.93 -28.26 3.23
CA PRO A 197 -2.51 -29.25 4.21
C PRO A 197 -2.13 -30.58 3.55
N PHE A 198 -1.16 -31.24 4.16
CA PHE A 198 -0.67 -32.55 3.75
C PHE A 198 -1.11 -33.61 4.75
N TYR A 199 -1.71 -34.69 4.26
CA TYR A 199 -2.11 -35.84 5.07
C TYR A 199 -1.47 -37.10 4.49
N GLY A 200 -0.21 -37.36 4.88
CA GLY A 200 0.59 -38.44 4.30
C GLY A 200 0.82 -38.20 2.79
N PRO A 201 0.36 -39.10 1.90
CA PRO A 201 0.50 -38.91 0.45
C PRO A 201 -0.53 -37.94 -0.15
N PHE A 202 -1.59 -37.57 0.59
CA PHE A 202 -2.65 -36.71 0.08
C PHE A 202 -2.29 -35.23 0.19
N HIS A 203 -2.40 -34.55 -0.94
CA HIS A 203 -2.26 -33.10 -1.06
C HIS A 203 -3.65 -32.53 -1.26
N LEU A 204 -4.10 -31.66 -0.34
CA LEU A 204 -5.39 -31.00 -0.44
C LEU A 204 -5.18 -29.53 -0.76
N GLU A 205 -5.88 -29.03 -1.76
CA GLU A 205 -6.02 -27.60 -2.01
C GLU A 205 -7.24 -27.10 -1.25
N THR A 206 -7.10 -26.00 -0.52
CA THR A 206 -8.22 -25.37 0.19
C THR A 206 -8.40 -23.92 -0.24
N ASP A 207 -9.59 -23.39 0.00
CA ASP A 207 -9.90 -21.97 -0.16
C ASP A 207 -9.33 -21.12 0.99
N ARG A 208 -8.71 -21.73 2.01
CA ARG A 208 -8.15 -21.02 3.15
C ARG A 208 -6.75 -20.52 2.83
N ASP A 209 -6.49 -19.30 3.28
CA ASP A 209 -5.15 -18.72 3.28
C ASP A 209 -4.65 -18.62 4.73
N HIS A 210 -3.33 -18.58 4.91
CA HIS A 210 -2.71 -18.31 6.21
C HIS A 210 -1.63 -17.23 6.11
N ASN A 211 -1.42 -16.50 7.20
CA ASN A 211 -0.32 -15.54 7.28
C ASN A 211 0.94 -16.25 7.79
N THR A 212 2.08 -15.98 7.16
CA THR A 212 3.38 -16.31 7.73
C THR A 212 3.59 -15.57 9.04
N ALA A 213 4.59 -15.99 9.81
CA ALA A 213 5.01 -15.25 11.00
C ALA A 213 5.37 -13.80 10.61
N LYS A 214 4.87 -12.83 11.39
CA LYS A 214 5.19 -11.41 11.19
C LYS A 214 6.64 -11.15 11.56
N VAL A 215 7.38 -10.54 10.65
CA VAL A 215 8.78 -10.16 10.84
C VAL A 215 8.84 -8.67 11.15
N THR A 216 9.39 -8.29 12.31
CA THR A 216 9.62 -6.88 12.64
C THR A 216 10.76 -6.33 11.80
N LEU A 217 10.52 -5.21 11.13
CA LEU A 217 11.53 -4.57 10.30
C LEU A 217 12.49 -3.76 11.17
N GLN A 218 13.79 -3.91 10.92
CA GLN A 218 14.83 -3.22 11.66
C GLN A 218 15.31 -1.97 10.92
N THR A 219 15.67 -0.93 11.67
CA THR A 219 16.36 0.25 11.14
C THR A 219 17.82 -0.05 10.86
N VAL A 220 18.51 0.84 10.15
CA VAL A 220 19.96 0.73 9.88
C VAL A 220 20.79 0.69 11.16
N ASP A 221 20.31 1.32 12.23
CA ASP A 221 20.97 1.37 13.54
C ASP A 221 20.61 0.16 14.43
N GLY A 222 19.88 -0.83 13.90
CA GLY A 222 19.47 -2.04 14.63
C GLY A 222 18.24 -1.87 15.54
N GLY A 223 17.61 -0.69 15.54
CA GLY A 223 16.33 -0.45 16.22
C GLY A 223 15.13 -0.98 15.45
N ASP A 224 13.91 -0.78 15.97
CA ASP A 224 12.65 -1.20 15.34
C ASP A 224 11.69 -0.04 15.03
N THR A 225 12.14 1.19 15.30
CA THR A 225 11.29 2.39 15.29
C THR A 225 11.99 3.51 14.52
N ILE A 226 11.26 4.13 13.61
CA ILE A 226 11.67 5.37 12.92
C ILE A 226 10.85 6.52 13.50
N THR A 227 11.53 7.56 13.97
CA THR A 227 10.89 8.81 14.45
C THR A 227 11.07 9.93 13.44
N PHE A 228 10.08 10.77 13.21
CA PHE A 228 10.17 11.92 12.29
C PHE A 228 9.07 12.96 12.58
N PRO A 229 9.22 14.22 12.17
CA PRO A 229 8.21 15.25 12.40
C PRO A 229 6.82 14.89 11.84
N GLY A 230 5.77 15.22 12.59
CA GLY A 230 4.40 15.30 12.08
C GLY A 230 4.10 16.70 11.52
N SER A 231 3.21 16.79 10.53
CA SER A 231 2.68 18.06 10.00
C SER A 231 1.49 18.55 10.79
#